data_AF-A0A975AE91-F1
#
_entry.id   AF-A0A975AE91-F1
#
_cell.length_a   1.000
_cell.length_b   1.000
_cell.length_c   1.000
_cell.angle_alpha   90.00
_cell.angle_beta   90.00
_cell.angle_gamma   90.00
#
_symmetry.space_group_name_H-M   'P 1'
#
loop_
_entity.id
_entity.type
_entity.pdbx_description
1 polymer ?
#
loop_
_entity_poly.entity_id
_entity_poly.type
_entity_poly.pdbx_seq_one_letter_code
_entity_poly.pdbx_strand_id
1 'polypeptide(L)'
;MSTTIERHTTVAVGAGSARAAAVRRFVGGFYLVMGGLNAGIVLADAESYRTFADESFSSSVTDAWRQVVMTHPLAWILLLAAGEVVLGLLLLRGGPAARAGWVGVLVFHVLLMSFGFGFWLWSIPVLAVLAPAARADMVALVATAAPVAARRRTPTASGDERPESRAAPGPSTLWSTVTLAGSVLVASVYGLVAESPYRSLPEATVVGARAQDACSIAVAVLLLALVSRRPSSTTLLVRLGLLGYLTYSYLIYVTGVPMNRMFLVYVVIVGLAGYGLVSGLGQVVARPPASRASSALTTGTGWMLVATGVLFAGLWLSVLLPFALGGARPEPQGIGGTPYPVFWLDLAIVLPLVVLVGVLLLRRHRVGPALAVVALIKVVTLFTALWAGPLLSLATGADVHLGPDAGPSLLLLAASTWLVVRWLRSIDPQDLHPLLLEEGHSS
;
A
#
# COMPACT_ATOMS: atom_id res chain seq x y z
N MET A 1 42.91 -10.74 -19.92
CA MET A 1 42.08 -11.47 -18.93
C MET A 1 42.17 -10.89 -17.51
N SER A 2 43.27 -10.28 -17.06
CA SER A 2 43.35 -9.64 -15.72
C SER A 2 42.57 -8.32 -15.56
N THR A 3 42.44 -7.52 -16.63
CA THR A 3 41.88 -6.16 -16.53
C THR A 3 40.35 -6.09 -16.46
N THR A 4 39.63 -7.13 -16.91
CA THR A 4 38.16 -7.18 -16.89
C THR A 4 37.62 -7.45 -15.48
N ILE A 5 38.28 -8.30 -14.70
CA ILE A 5 37.84 -8.66 -13.34
C ILE A 5 38.08 -7.50 -12.35
N GLU A 6 39.20 -6.77 -12.47
CA GLU A 6 39.54 -5.62 -11.61
C GLU A 6 38.63 -4.39 -11.83
N ARG A 7 38.10 -4.21 -13.05
CA ARG A 7 37.22 -3.08 -13.38
C ARG A 7 35.82 -3.24 -12.78
N HIS A 8 35.27 -4.45 -12.82
CA HIS A 8 33.97 -4.76 -12.19
C HIS A 8 34.03 -4.65 -10.67
N THR A 9 35.11 -5.14 -10.05
CA THR A 9 35.29 -5.07 -8.59
C THR A 9 35.44 -3.63 -8.11
N THR A 10 36.23 -2.79 -8.77
CA THR A 10 36.51 -1.44 -8.25
C THR A 10 35.38 -0.41 -8.50
N VAL A 11 34.46 -0.63 -9.45
CA VAL A 11 33.25 0.20 -9.63
C VAL A 11 32.15 -0.24 -8.65
N ALA A 12 31.96 -1.55 -8.47
CA ALA A 12 31.01 -2.10 -7.50
C ALA A 12 31.36 -1.69 -6.05
N VAL A 13 32.66 -1.68 -5.71
CA VAL A 13 33.14 -1.22 -4.39
C VAL A 13 32.86 0.28 -4.18
N GLY A 14 32.99 1.10 -5.22
CA GLY A 14 32.69 2.54 -5.15
C GLY A 14 31.21 2.85 -4.93
N ALA A 15 30.33 2.22 -5.72
CA ALA A 15 28.88 2.38 -5.59
C ALA A 15 28.34 1.82 -4.25
N GLY A 16 28.87 0.67 -3.81
CA GLY A 16 28.54 0.09 -2.50
C GLY A 16 28.93 1.01 -1.33
N SER A 17 30.08 1.67 -1.41
CA SER A 17 30.53 2.62 -0.37
C SER A 17 29.65 3.87 -0.28
N ALA A 18 29.17 4.40 -1.41
CA ALA A 18 28.29 5.56 -1.44
C ALA A 18 26.89 5.24 -0.89
N ARG A 19 26.35 4.06 -1.24
CA ARG A 19 25.07 3.57 -0.71
C ARG A 19 25.15 3.31 0.79
N ALA A 20 26.22 2.69 1.28
CA ALA A 20 26.43 2.44 2.71
C ALA A 20 26.52 3.76 3.50
N ALA A 21 27.22 4.76 2.98
CA ALA A 21 27.30 6.09 3.58
C ALA A 21 25.94 6.83 3.60
N ALA A 22 25.12 6.67 2.55
CA ALA A 22 23.77 7.23 2.50
C ALA A 22 22.85 6.59 3.56
N VAL A 23 22.89 5.25 3.69
CA VAL A 23 22.13 4.53 4.72
C VAL A 23 22.58 4.96 6.12
N ARG A 24 23.89 5.07 6.36
CA ARG A 24 24.42 5.57 7.64
C ARG A 24 23.86 6.95 7.99
N ARG A 25 23.86 7.89 7.03
CA ARG A 25 23.34 9.25 7.25
C ARG A 25 21.84 9.24 7.54
N PHE A 26 21.08 8.42 6.82
CA PHE A 26 19.65 8.26 7.05
C PHE A 26 19.37 7.74 8.47
N VAL A 27 20.04 6.64 8.88
CA VAL A 27 19.89 6.07 10.23
C VAL A 27 20.32 7.08 11.29
N GLY A 28 21.41 7.80 11.04
CA GLY A 28 21.86 8.86 11.94
C GLY A 28 20.83 9.98 12.12
N GLY A 29 20.23 10.46 11.04
CA GLY A 29 19.14 11.45 11.08
C GLY A 29 17.88 10.92 11.77
N PHE A 30 17.51 9.66 11.52
CA PHE A 30 16.39 9.01 12.18
C PHE A 30 16.54 8.99 13.71
N TYR A 31 17.73 8.62 14.20
CA TYR A 31 18.02 8.59 15.64
C TYR A 31 18.00 9.98 16.31
N LEU A 32 18.38 11.04 15.58
CA LEU A 32 18.21 12.42 16.06
C LEU A 32 16.73 12.78 16.24
N VAL A 33 15.89 12.39 15.28
CA VAL A 33 14.45 12.66 15.33
C VAL A 33 13.79 11.87 16.47
N MET A 34 14.14 10.60 16.63
CA MET A 34 13.60 9.77 17.71
C MET A 34 14.00 10.28 19.10
N GLY A 35 15.26 10.70 19.28
CA GLY A 35 15.68 11.34 20.53
C GLY A 35 14.90 12.62 20.82
N GLY A 36 14.69 13.48 19.81
CA GLY A 36 13.85 14.67 19.95
C GLY A 36 12.40 14.34 20.30
N LEU A 37 11.83 13.29 19.70
CA LEU A 37 10.47 12.83 19.97
C LEU A 37 10.34 12.29 21.40
N ASN A 38 11.25 11.43 21.84
CA ASN A 38 11.25 10.87 23.20
C ASN A 38 11.39 11.97 24.26
N ALA A 39 12.24 12.98 24.01
CA ALA A 39 12.33 14.16 24.87
C ALA A 39 11.03 14.97 24.90
N GLY A 40 10.40 15.17 23.73
CA GLY A 40 9.13 15.89 23.63
C GLY A 40 7.98 15.19 24.36
N ILE A 41 7.85 13.88 24.20
CA ILE A 41 6.78 13.08 24.83
C ILE A 41 6.92 13.13 26.36
N VAL A 42 8.12 12.88 26.91
CA VAL A 42 8.29 12.86 28.37
C VAL A 42 8.12 14.23 29.00
N LEU A 43 8.50 15.31 28.29
CA LEU A 43 8.29 16.68 28.75
C LEU A 43 6.81 17.09 28.70
N ALA A 44 6.03 16.55 27.76
CA ALA A 44 4.60 16.81 27.64
C ALA A 44 3.78 16.04 28.69
N ASP A 45 4.04 14.75 28.84
CA ASP A 45 3.46 13.91 29.89
C ASP A 45 4.36 12.71 30.17
N ALA A 46 5.06 12.77 31.31
CA ALA A 46 5.98 11.73 31.74
C ALA A 46 5.29 10.38 31.99
N GLU A 47 3.98 10.37 32.20
CA GLU A 47 3.22 9.14 32.44
C GLU A 47 2.88 8.35 31.19
N SER A 48 3.13 8.94 30.01
CA SER A 48 3.01 8.26 28.71
C SER A 48 3.86 6.99 28.61
N TYR A 49 4.94 6.89 29.40
CA TYR A 49 5.85 5.74 29.41
C TYR A 49 5.55 4.70 30.50
N ARG A 50 4.52 4.91 31.34
CA ARG A 50 4.26 4.04 32.50
C ARG A 50 4.04 2.57 32.10
N THR A 51 3.27 2.36 31.04
CA THR A 51 2.87 1.02 30.57
C THR A 51 3.85 0.42 29.56
N PHE A 52 4.97 1.10 29.27
CA PHE A 52 5.90 0.73 28.19
C PHE A 52 6.47 -0.70 28.33
N ALA A 53 6.67 -1.17 29.56
CA ALA A 53 7.24 -2.50 29.86
C ALA A 53 6.20 -3.55 30.28
N ASP A 54 4.90 -3.27 30.16
CA ASP A 54 3.84 -4.16 30.66
C ASP A 54 3.74 -5.47 29.86
N GLU A 55 4.14 -5.46 28.58
CA GLU A 55 4.16 -6.66 27.72
C GLU A 55 5.47 -7.46 27.80
N SER A 56 6.38 -7.12 28.72
CA SER A 56 7.65 -7.83 28.85
C SER A 56 7.43 -9.30 29.21
N PHE A 57 8.24 -10.19 28.62
CA PHE A 57 8.24 -11.61 28.95
C PHE A 57 8.78 -11.92 30.35
N SER A 58 9.41 -10.94 31.02
CA SER A 58 10.01 -11.10 32.34
C SER A 58 9.44 -10.07 33.31
N SER A 59 8.87 -10.54 34.42
CA SER A 59 8.39 -9.67 35.50
C SER A 59 9.49 -8.77 36.06
N SER A 60 10.75 -9.23 36.05
CA SER A 60 11.90 -8.42 36.49
C SER A 60 12.12 -7.17 35.64
N VAL A 61 11.82 -7.23 34.34
CA VAL A 61 11.95 -6.06 33.44
C VAL A 61 10.82 -5.06 33.72
N THR A 62 9.59 -5.55 33.89
CA THR A 62 8.44 -4.71 34.25
C THR A 62 8.63 -4.05 35.62
N ASP A 63 9.11 -4.81 36.61
CA ASP A 63 9.38 -4.33 37.96
C ASP A 63 10.51 -3.30 37.96
N ALA A 64 11.62 -3.57 37.27
CA ALA A 64 12.73 -2.62 37.13
C ALA A 64 12.30 -1.34 36.41
N TRP A 65 11.46 -1.42 35.37
CA TRP A 65 10.94 -0.24 34.69
C TRP A 65 10.13 0.64 35.65
N ARG A 66 9.22 0.03 36.43
CA ARG A 66 8.39 0.76 37.39
C ARG A 66 9.19 1.34 38.57
N GLN A 67 10.17 0.59 39.08
CA GLN A 67 10.92 0.94 40.29
C GLN A 67 12.17 1.81 40.03
N VAL A 68 12.64 1.88 38.78
CA VAL A 68 13.84 2.65 38.43
C VAL A 68 13.48 3.80 37.50
N VAL A 69 12.93 3.46 36.32
CA VAL A 69 12.65 4.45 35.27
C VAL A 69 11.49 5.33 35.68
N MET A 70 10.36 4.75 36.09
CA MET A 70 9.16 5.50 36.46
C MET A 70 9.23 6.19 37.82
N THR A 71 10.28 5.96 38.62
CA THR A 71 10.54 6.78 39.82
C THR A 71 11.04 8.18 39.45
N HIS A 72 11.79 8.30 38.36
CA HIS A 72 12.29 9.58 37.84
C HIS A 72 12.20 9.60 36.29
N PRO A 73 10.98 9.54 35.72
CA PRO A 73 10.77 9.28 34.29
C PRO A 73 11.39 10.37 33.41
N LEU A 74 11.30 11.63 33.82
CA LEU A 74 11.95 12.75 33.13
C LEU A 74 13.46 12.53 33.00
N ALA A 75 14.16 12.19 34.09
CA ALA A 75 15.61 12.03 34.06
C ALA A 75 16.04 10.86 33.17
N TRP A 76 15.38 9.70 33.32
CA TRP A 76 15.76 8.49 32.60
C TRP A 76 15.39 8.53 31.11
N ILE A 77 14.23 9.07 30.74
CA ILE A 77 13.81 9.16 29.34
C ILE A 77 14.56 10.29 28.62
N LEU A 78 14.89 11.40 29.29
CA LEU A 78 15.79 12.40 28.70
C LEU A 78 17.21 11.87 28.52
N LEU A 79 17.68 11.01 29.43
CA LEU A 79 18.97 10.31 29.26
C LEU A 79 18.94 9.33 28.08
N LEU A 80 17.85 8.58 27.92
CA LEU A 80 17.61 7.72 26.75
C LEU A 80 17.63 8.54 25.45
N ALA A 81 16.87 9.62 25.41
CA ALA A 81 16.80 10.55 24.27
C ALA A 81 18.18 11.13 23.94
N ALA A 82 18.96 11.53 24.95
CA ALA A 82 20.33 11.99 24.77
C ALA A 82 21.22 10.88 24.18
N GLY A 83 21.06 9.64 24.64
CA GLY A 83 21.73 8.46 24.09
C GLY A 83 21.42 8.26 22.60
N GLU A 84 20.15 8.34 22.21
CA GLU A 84 19.72 8.25 20.81
C GLU A 84 20.32 9.38 19.96
N VAL A 85 20.33 10.61 20.45
CA VAL A 85 20.97 11.75 19.78
C VAL A 85 22.47 11.49 19.59
N VAL A 86 23.16 11.01 20.62
CA VAL A 86 24.60 10.67 20.54
C VAL A 86 24.85 9.59 19.48
N LEU A 87 24.06 8.52 19.44
CA LEU A 87 24.17 7.49 18.39
C LEU A 87 23.96 8.08 17.00
N GLY A 88 22.96 8.96 16.84
CA GLY A 88 22.70 9.67 15.60
C GLY A 88 23.89 10.53 15.14
N LEU A 89 24.46 11.33 16.05
CA LEU A 89 25.63 12.17 15.78
C LEU A 89 26.87 11.35 15.44
N LEU A 90 27.11 10.23 16.12
CA LEU A 90 28.22 9.32 15.84
C LEU A 90 28.14 8.76 14.42
N LEU A 91 26.95 8.37 13.96
CA LEU A 91 26.71 7.90 12.59
C LEU A 91 26.91 9.03 11.56
N LEU A 92 26.40 10.24 11.84
CA LEU A 92 26.53 11.38 10.93
C LEU A 92 27.98 11.86 10.79
N ARG A 93 28.77 11.80 11.88
CA ARG A 93 30.19 12.19 11.89
C ARG A 93 31.05 11.32 10.96
N GLY A 94 30.71 10.05 10.79
CA GLY A 94 31.49 9.11 9.96
C GLY A 94 32.80 8.65 10.63
N GLY A 95 33.65 7.96 9.86
CA GLY A 95 34.96 7.49 10.33
C GLY A 95 34.87 6.49 11.49
N PRO A 96 35.83 6.49 12.45
CA PRO A 96 35.81 5.55 13.57
C PRO A 96 34.61 5.76 14.52
N ALA A 97 34.08 6.99 14.61
CA ALA A 97 32.90 7.30 15.41
C ALA A 97 31.64 6.56 14.91
N ALA A 98 31.48 6.42 13.60
CA ALA A 98 30.36 5.69 13.02
C ALA A 98 30.33 4.21 13.39
N ARG A 99 31.48 3.59 13.70
CA ARG A 99 31.51 2.20 14.17
C ARG A 99 30.83 2.07 15.52
N ALA A 100 31.13 2.98 16.45
CA ALA A 100 30.48 3.03 17.75
C ALA A 100 28.97 3.31 17.61
N GLY A 101 28.60 4.23 16.71
CA GLY A 101 27.19 4.50 16.37
C GLY A 101 26.45 3.25 15.89
N TRP A 102 27.04 2.50 14.94
CA TRP A 102 26.42 1.27 14.43
C TRP A 102 26.27 0.19 15.49
N VAL A 103 27.31 -0.06 16.29
CA VAL A 103 27.24 -1.03 17.40
C VAL A 103 26.15 -0.61 18.38
N GLY A 104 26.11 0.66 18.76
CA GLY A 104 25.10 1.16 19.68
C GLY A 104 23.67 1.02 19.17
N VAL A 105 23.42 1.31 17.88
CA VAL A 105 22.09 1.13 17.26
C VAL A 105 21.66 -0.34 17.25
N LEU A 106 22.57 -1.26 16.95
CA LEU A 106 22.26 -2.69 16.96
C LEU A 106 21.99 -3.19 18.38
N VAL A 107 22.84 -2.82 19.34
CA VAL A 107 22.66 -3.17 20.75
C VAL A 107 21.35 -2.60 21.29
N PHE A 108 21.02 -1.35 20.97
CA PHE A 108 19.77 -0.71 21.35
C PHE A 108 18.55 -1.54 20.91
N HIS A 109 18.51 -2.00 19.65
CA HIS A 109 17.40 -2.81 19.15
C HIS A 109 17.34 -4.20 19.81
N VAL A 110 18.49 -4.82 20.09
CA VAL A 110 18.53 -6.09 20.82
C VAL A 110 18.03 -5.92 22.25
N LEU A 111 18.40 -4.84 22.94
CA LEU A 111 17.90 -4.53 24.28
C LEU A 111 16.41 -4.20 24.26
N LEU A 112 15.93 -3.49 23.23
CA LEU A 112 14.51 -3.14 23.08
C LEU A 112 13.61 -4.39 23.03
N MET A 113 14.13 -5.52 22.52
CA MET A 113 13.41 -6.78 22.49
C MET A 113 13.09 -7.36 23.88
N SER A 114 13.73 -6.91 24.96
CA SER A 114 13.36 -7.36 26.32
C SER A 114 12.00 -6.84 26.79
N PHE A 115 11.43 -5.85 26.11
CA PHE A 115 10.19 -5.18 26.52
C PHE A 115 8.91 -5.86 26.01
N GLY A 116 9.02 -6.96 25.23
CA GLY A 116 7.87 -7.78 24.87
C GLY A 116 7.78 -8.14 23.39
N PHE A 117 6.75 -8.92 23.03
CA PHE A 117 6.56 -9.46 21.68
C PHE A 117 6.41 -8.37 20.61
N GLY A 118 5.70 -7.27 20.93
CA GLY A 118 5.55 -6.14 20.00
C GLY A 118 6.90 -5.58 19.52
N PHE A 119 7.87 -5.48 20.42
CA PHE A 119 9.22 -5.00 20.09
C PHE A 119 10.05 -5.99 19.28
N TRP A 120 9.74 -7.29 19.32
CA TRP A 120 10.37 -8.28 18.44
C TRP A 120 9.91 -8.09 16.99
N LEU A 121 8.61 -7.86 16.79
CA LEU A 121 8.03 -7.62 15.47
C LEU A 121 8.63 -6.38 14.79
N TRP A 122 9.00 -5.37 15.58
CA TRP A 122 9.73 -4.19 15.12
C TRP A 122 11.23 -4.46 14.93
N SER A 123 11.91 -5.00 15.94
CA SER A 123 13.37 -5.03 15.98
C SER A 123 13.98 -6.08 15.06
N ILE A 124 13.33 -7.24 14.84
CA ILE A 124 13.86 -8.29 13.97
C ILE A 124 13.98 -7.83 12.51
N PRO A 125 12.92 -7.26 11.87
CA PRO A 125 13.05 -6.73 10.52
C PRO A 125 14.08 -5.59 10.42
N VAL A 126 14.11 -4.70 11.42
CA VAL A 126 15.07 -3.59 11.44
C VAL A 126 16.50 -4.13 11.54
N LEU A 127 16.79 -5.06 12.44
CA LEU A 127 18.12 -5.69 12.57
C LEU A 127 18.52 -6.45 11.30
N ALA A 128 17.58 -7.11 10.62
CA ALA A 128 17.84 -7.80 9.35
C ALA A 128 18.31 -6.85 8.24
N VAL A 129 17.89 -5.57 8.29
CA VAL A 129 18.34 -4.53 7.35
C VAL A 129 19.60 -3.82 7.85
N LEU A 130 19.65 -3.46 9.15
CA LEU A 130 20.73 -2.66 9.71
C LEU A 130 22.03 -3.44 9.87
N ALA A 131 22.00 -4.74 10.21
CA ALA A 131 23.23 -5.50 10.42
C ALA A 131 24.07 -5.69 9.13
N PRO A 132 23.48 -6.05 7.96
CA PRO A 132 24.21 -6.05 6.69
C PRO A 132 24.72 -4.66 6.28
N ALA A 133 23.90 -3.62 6.48
CA ALA A 133 24.27 -2.24 6.16
C ALA A 133 25.45 -1.75 7.02
N ALA A 134 25.40 -2.01 8.34
CA ALA A 134 26.47 -1.71 9.27
C ALA A 134 27.77 -2.43 8.88
N ARG A 135 27.69 -3.72 8.52
CA ARG A 135 28.85 -4.49 8.08
C ARG A 135 29.47 -3.90 6.81
N ALA A 136 28.66 -3.60 5.80
CA ALA A 136 29.13 -3.00 4.55
C ALA A 136 29.79 -1.64 4.78
N ASP A 137 29.19 -0.81 5.64
CA ASP A 137 29.70 0.51 5.96
C ASP A 137 30.99 0.46 6.79
N MET A 138 31.09 -0.44 7.77
CA MET A 138 32.30 -0.64 8.57
C MET A 138 33.49 -1.04 7.70
N VAL A 139 33.28 -1.92 6.71
CA VAL A 139 34.30 -2.32 5.73
C VAL A 139 34.72 -1.12 4.87
N ALA A 140 33.77 -0.33 4.38
CA ALA A 140 34.06 0.87 3.60
C ALA A 140 34.85 1.92 4.41
N LEU A 141 34.51 2.11 5.68
CA LEU A 141 35.21 3.03 6.59
C LEU A 141 36.65 2.61 6.89
N VAL A 142 36.96 1.30 6.88
CA VAL A 142 38.34 0.78 6.94
C VAL A 142 39.08 1.09 5.64
N ALA A 143 38.46 0.84 4.49
CA ALA A 143 39.08 1.01 3.17
C ALA A 143 39.44 2.47 2.85
N THR A 144 38.62 3.43 3.30
CA THR A 144 38.90 4.88 3.13
C THR A 144 40.07 5.41 3.97
N ALA A 145 40.57 4.64 4.94
CA ALA A 145 41.72 5.01 5.76
C ALA A 145 43.08 4.58 5.15
N ALA A 146 43.08 3.87 4.03
CA ALA A 146 44.31 3.45 3.32
C ALA A 146 44.83 4.57 2.38
N PRO A 147 46.16 4.73 2.19
CA PRO A 147 46.72 5.85 1.42
C PRO A 147 46.29 5.87 -0.05
N VAL A 148 45.87 7.05 -0.51
CA VAL A 148 45.34 7.35 -1.85
C VAL A 148 46.50 7.43 -2.86
N ALA A 149 46.77 6.34 -3.57
CA ALA A 149 47.56 6.39 -4.79
C ALA A 149 46.83 5.64 -5.92
N ALA A 150 46.69 6.35 -7.05
CA ALA A 150 46.17 5.87 -8.33
C ALA A 150 44.64 5.68 -8.44
N ARG A 151 43.94 6.79 -8.73
CA ARG A 151 42.73 6.71 -9.57
C ARG A 151 42.58 7.93 -10.49
N ARG A 152 43.23 7.85 -11.65
CA ARG A 152 42.83 8.58 -12.87
C ARG A 152 42.48 7.54 -13.93
N ARG A 153 41.26 7.58 -14.47
CA ARG A 153 40.97 7.83 -15.90
C ARG A 153 39.50 7.56 -16.27
N THR A 154 39.08 8.35 -17.23
CA THR A 154 37.77 8.67 -17.81
C THR A 154 37.20 7.58 -18.78
N PRO A 155 35.94 7.73 -19.25
CA PRO A 155 35.09 6.65 -19.75
C PRO A 155 35.06 6.53 -21.29
N THR A 156 34.69 5.35 -21.79
CA THR A 156 34.25 5.15 -23.18
C THR A 156 33.14 4.10 -23.25
N ALA A 157 32.10 4.45 -24.01
CA ALA A 157 30.89 3.68 -24.31
C ALA A 157 31.12 2.55 -25.31
N SER A 158 30.26 1.53 -25.28
CA SER A 158 29.59 0.94 -26.45
C SER A 158 28.72 -0.23 -26.00
N GLY A 159 27.46 -0.23 -26.46
CA GLY A 159 26.50 -1.29 -26.25
C GLY A 159 26.71 -2.45 -27.20
N ASP A 160 26.14 -3.59 -26.82
CA ASP A 160 25.87 -4.71 -27.71
C ASP A 160 24.71 -5.51 -27.09
N GLU A 161 23.51 -5.36 -27.65
CA GLU A 161 22.30 -6.08 -27.24
C GLU A 161 22.32 -7.48 -27.87
N ARG A 162 22.33 -8.51 -27.02
CA ARG A 162 22.07 -9.90 -27.43
C ARG A 162 20.60 -10.26 -27.19
N PRO A 163 20.05 -11.24 -27.93
CA PRO A 163 18.63 -11.56 -27.87
C PRO A 163 18.33 -12.28 -26.55
N GLU A 164 17.59 -11.62 -25.66
CA GLU A 164 17.33 -12.12 -24.31
C GLU A 164 16.13 -13.07 -24.21
N SER A 165 16.36 -14.03 -23.32
CA SER A 165 15.51 -15.12 -22.88
C SER A 165 14.20 -14.65 -22.23
N ARG A 166 13.14 -15.43 -22.48
CA ARG A 166 11.80 -15.33 -21.90
C ARG A 166 11.85 -15.15 -20.37
N ALA A 167 11.49 -13.98 -19.87
CA ALA A 167 11.51 -13.67 -18.44
C ALA A 167 10.10 -13.70 -17.81
N ALA A 168 9.95 -14.48 -16.74
CA ALA A 168 8.76 -14.57 -15.90
C ALA A 168 8.58 -13.30 -15.02
N PRO A 169 7.37 -13.00 -14.51
CA PRO A 169 7.18 -11.91 -13.56
C PRO A 169 8.11 -12.04 -12.34
N GLY A 170 8.68 -10.91 -11.89
CA GLY A 170 9.60 -10.87 -10.76
C GLY A 170 8.97 -11.43 -9.47
N PRO A 171 9.75 -12.10 -8.60
CA PRO A 171 9.24 -12.86 -7.46
C PRO A 171 8.36 -12.03 -6.51
N SER A 172 8.67 -10.75 -6.29
CA SER A 172 7.91 -9.86 -5.40
C SER A 172 6.45 -9.61 -5.84
N THR A 173 6.21 -9.51 -7.15
CA THR A 173 4.86 -9.27 -7.70
C THR A 173 3.99 -10.52 -7.61
N LEU A 174 4.59 -11.69 -7.80
CA LEU A 174 3.92 -12.97 -7.64
C LEU A 174 3.56 -13.21 -6.17
N TRP A 175 4.52 -13.08 -5.26
CA TRP A 175 4.30 -13.27 -3.81
C TRP A 175 3.24 -12.31 -3.25
N SER A 176 3.28 -11.03 -3.63
CA SER A 176 2.28 -10.05 -3.19
C SER A 176 0.88 -10.37 -3.72
N THR A 177 0.75 -10.82 -4.97
CA THR A 177 -0.56 -11.14 -5.57
C THR A 177 -1.15 -12.42 -4.98
N VAL A 178 -0.33 -13.47 -4.77
CA VAL A 178 -0.77 -14.71 -4.13
C VAL A 178 -1.17 -14.46 -2.68
N THR A 179 -0.38 -13.70 -1.93
CA THR A 179 -0.67 -13.35 -0.54
C THR A 179 -1.97 -12.56 -0.46
N LEU A 180 -2.13 -11.52 -1.30
CA LEU A 180 -3.35 -10.72 -1.36
C LEU A 180 -4.58 -11.57 -1.69
N ALA A 181 -4.51 -12.41 -2.73
CA ALA A 181 -5.63 -13.27 -3.12
C ALA A 181 -5.98 -14.28 -2.02
N GLY A 182 -4.99 -14.88 -1.36
CA GLY A 182 -5.20 -15.77 -0.22
C GLY A 182 -5.87 -15.06 0.95
N SER A 183 -5.42 -13.86 1.32
CA SER A 183 -6.05 -13.06 2.37
C SER A 183 -7.51 -12.71 2.04
N VAL A 184 -7.79 -12.31 0.80
CA VAL A 184 -9.17 -12.01 0.34
C VAL A 184 -10.06 -13.25 0.43
N LEU A 185 -9.57 -14.41 -0.01
CA LEU A 185 -10.34 -15.66 0.07
C LEU A 185 -10.67 -16.03 1.53
N VAL A 186 -9.69 -15.95 2.44
CA VAL A 186 -9.89 -16.25 3.86
C VAL A 186 -10.91 -15.29 4.48
N ALA A 187 -10.76 -13.99 4.23
CA ALA A 187 -11.66 -12.95 4.74
C ALA A 187 -13.10 -13.13 4.23
N SER A 188 -13.27 -13.34 2.93
CA SER A 188 -14.59 -13.46 2.31
C SER A 188 -15.28 -14.78 2.62
N VAL A 189 -14.54 -15.89 2.71
CA VAL A 189 -15.11 -17.16 3.19
C VAL A 189 -15.60 -16.99 4.63
N TYR A 190 -14.81 -16.37 5.52
CA TYR A 190 -15.25 -16.08 6.88
C TYR A 190 -16.54 -15.23 6.92
N GLY A 191 -16.63 -14.19 6.09
CA GLY A 191 -17.83 -13.33 5.99
C GLY A 191 -19.09 -14.07 5.53
N LEU A 192 -18.94 -15.14 4.74
CA LEU A 192 -20.05 -15.95 4.24
C LEU A 192 -20.45 -17.11 5.19
N VAL A 193 -19.49 -17.73 5.87
CA VAL A 193 -19.73 -18.97 6.64
C VAL A 193 -19.86 -18.78 8.15
N ALA A 194 -19.31 -17.69 8.70
CA ALA A 194 -19.43 -17.44 10.14
C ALA A 194 -20.88 -17.11 10.51
N GLU A 195 -21.28 -17.46 11.74
CA GLU A 195 -22.66 -17.25 12.21
C GLU A 195 -23.05 -15.77 12.28
N SER A 196 -22.13 -14.90 12.74
CA SER A 196 -22.40 -13.47 12.95
C SER A 196 -21.22 -12.53 12.63
N PRO A 197 -20.59 -12.64 11.43
CA PRO A 197 -19.44 -11.82 11.04
C PRO A 197 -19.77 -10.33 10.92
N TYR A 198 -21.04 -10.03 10.61
CA TYR A 198 -21.61 -8.71 10.38
C TYR A 198 -22.64 -8.32 11.45
N ARG A 199 -22.49 -8.83 12.68
CA ARG A 199 -23.40 -8.54 13.81
C ARG A 199 -23.67 -7.04 13.95
N SER A 200 -24.84 -6.65 14.45
CA SER A 200 -25.22 -5.24 14.68
C SER A 200 -25.30 -4.33 13.45
N LEU A 201 -25.03 -4.82 12.24
CA LEU A 201 -25.34 -4.09 11.01
C LEU A 201 -26.81 -4.29 10.61
N PRO A 202 -27.45 -3.28 10.00
CA PRO A 202 -28.77 -3.43 9.40
C PRO A 202 -28.79 -4.57 8.37
N GLU A 203 -29.92 -5.27 8.25
CA GLU A 203 -30.05 -6.43 7.36
C GLU A 203 -29.66 -6.11 5.91
N ALA A 204 -30.10 -4.97 5.38
CA ALA A 204 -29.72 -4.51 4.04
C ALA A 204 -28.19 -4.37 3.87
N THR A 205 -27.50 -3.88 4.90
CA THR A 205 -26.04 -3.77 4.89
C THR A 205 -25.36 -5.14 4.98
N VAL A 206 -25.93 -6.08 5.74
CA VAL A 206 -25.43 -7.47 5.82
C VAL A 206 -25.53 -8.16 4.45
N VAL A 207 -26.66 -8.00 3.77
CA VAL A 207 -26.86 -8.52 2.40
C VAL A 207 -25.82 -7.92 1.45
N GLY A 208 -25.61 -6.60 1.50
CA GLY A 208 -24.58 -5.92 0.71
C GLY A 208 -23.16 -6.41 1.02
N ALA A 209 -22.84 -6.63 2.30
CA ALA A 209 -21.53 -7.15 2.71
C ALA A 209 -21.28 -8.56 2.20
N ARG A 210 -22.27 -9.47 2.29
CA ARG A 210 -22.15 -10.83 1.74
C ARG A 210 -22.05 -10.86 0.22
N ALA A 211 -22.79 -9.98 -0.45
CA ALA A 211 -22.70 -9.80 -1.90
C ALA A 211 -21.30 -9.32 -2.32
N GLN A 212 -20.71 -8.41 -1.54
CA GLN A 212 -19.32 -7.98 -1.70
C GLN A 212 -18.31 -9.12 -1.47
N ASP A 213 -18.51 -9.99 -0.48
CA ASP A 213 -17.65 -11.15 -0.23
C ASP A 213 -17.65 -12.11 -1.43
N ALA A 214 -18.82 -12.44 -1.96
CA ALA A 214 -18.95 -13.29 -3.13
C ALA A 214 -18.22 -12.70 -4.35
N CYS A 215 -18.36 -11.39 -4.57
CA CYS A 215 -17.64 -10.68 -5.63
C CYS A 215 -16.12 -10.66 -5.37
N SER A 216 -15.70 -10.47 -4.12
CA SER A 216 -14.28 -10.46 -3.73
C SER A 216 -13.60 -11.81 -3.96
N ILE A 217 -14.30 -12.93 -3.78
CA ILE A 217 -13.81 -14.27 -4.14
C ILE A 217 -13.54 -14.35 -5.65
N ALA A 218 -14.48 -13.90 -6.49
CA ALA A 218 -14.30 -13.88 -7.93
C ALA A 218 -13.10 -13.00 -8.34
N VAL A 219 -12.93 -11.84 -7.69
CA VAL A 219 -11.78 -10.96 -7.91
C VAL A 219 -10.46 -11.61 -7.52
N ALA A 220 -10.41 -12.34 -6.40
CA ALA A 220 -9.21 -13.08 -5.98
C ALA A 220 -8.83 -14.16 -7.00
N VAL A 221 -9.80 -14.91 -7.52
CA VAL A 221 -9.57 -15.91 -8.58
C VAL A 221 -9.06 -15.25 -9.86
N LEU A 222 -9.64 -14.12 -10.26
CA LEU A 222 -9.18 -13.36 -11.43
C LEU A 222 -7.74 -12.86 -11.24
N LEU A 223 -7.38 -12.36 -10.07
CA LEU A 223 -6.00 -11.95 -9.76
C LEU A 223 -5.02 -13.11 -9.91
N LEU A 224 -5.34 -14.29 -9.39
CA LEU A 224 -4.52 -15.49 -9.54
C LEU A 224 -4.41 -15.91 -11.02
N ALA A 225 -5.51 -15.84 -11.78
CA ALA A 225 -5.51 -16.16 -13.21
C ALA A 225 -4.63 -15.20 -14.01
N LEU A 226 -4.53 -13.91 -13.62
CA LEU A 226 -3.67 -12.92 -14.27
C LEU A 226 -2.18 -13.19 -14.06
N VAL A 227 -1.78 -13.81 -12.94
CA VAL A 227 -0.37 -14.18 -12.68
C VAL A 227 0.15 -15.16 -13.73
N SER A 228 -0.71 -16.05 -14.22
CA SER A 228 -0.38 -17.03 -15.27
C SER A 228 -0.40 -16.44 -16.69
N ARG A 229 -0.80 -15.17 -16.87
CA ARG A 229 -0.82 -14.49 -18.18
C ARG A 229 0.50 -13.79 -18.45
N ARG A 230 0.79 -13.56 -19.74
CA ARG A 230 1.95 -12.74 -20.13
C ARG A 230 1.80 -11.32 -19.58
N PRO A 231 2.85 -10.75 -18.98
CA PRO A 231 2.82 -9.38 -18.48
C PRO A 231 2.68 -8.42 -19.66
N SER A 232 1.60 -7.64 -19.66
CA SER A 232 1.31 -6.66 -20.71
C SER A 232 0.62 -5.45 -20.09
N SER A 233 0.60 -4.34 -20.82
CA SER A 233 -0.17 -3.15 -20.44
C SER A 233 -1.62 -3.50 -20.09
N THR A 234 -2.26 -4.37 -20.87
CA THR A 234 -3.62 -4.84 -20.60
C THR A 234 -3.72 -5.60 -19.27
N THR A 235 -2.83 -6.57 -19.02
CA THR A 235 -2.78 -7.33 -17.76
C THR A 235 -2.59 -6.39 -16.56
N LEU A 236 -1.72 -5.38 -16.70
CA LEU A 236 -1.48 -4.37 -15.66
C LEU A 236 -2.73 -3.53 -15.38
N LEU A 237 -3.40 -3.00 -16.41
CA LEU A 237 -4.59 -2.16 -16.22
C LEU A 237 -5.75 -2.95 -15.60
N VAL A 238 -5.94 -4.21 -16.00
CA VAL A 238 -6.94 -5.08 -15.37
C VAL A 238 -6.60 -5.30 -13.91
N ARG A 239 -5.34 -5.67 -13.60
CA ARG A 239 -4.87 -5.82 -12.22
C ARG A 239 -5.13 -4.56 -11.40
N LEU A 240 -4.81 -3.38 -11.92
CA LEU A 240 -5.03 -2.12 -11.20
C LEU A 240 -6.51 -1.84 -10.93
N GLY A 241 -7.40 -2.15 -11.87
CA GLY A 241 -8.85 -2.05 -11.63
C GLY A 241 -9.31 -2.94 -10.47
N LEU A 242 -8.82 -4.19 -10.44
CA LEU A 242 -9.12 -5.14 -9.36
C LEU A 242 -8.52 -4.71 -8.01
N LEU A 243 -7.29 -4.18 -8.00
CA LEU A 243 -6.69 -3.61 -6.79
C LEU A 243 -7.45 -2.38 -6.29
N GLY A 244 -7.97 -1.54 -7.20
CA GLY A 244 -8.84 -0.42 -6.87
C GLY A 244 -10.13 -0.85 -6.19
N TYR A 245 -10.77 -1.91 -6.70
CA TYR A 245 -11.92 -2.54 -6.06
C TYR A 245 -11.58 -3.06 -4.65
N LEU A 246 -10.53 -3.88 -4.51
CA LEU A 246 -10.15 -4.45 -3.21
C LEU A 246 -9.78 -3.37 -2.19
N THR A 247 -9.03 -2.34 -2.60
CA THR A 247 -8.66 -1.22 -1.72
C THR A 247 -9.92 -0.53 -1.19
N TYR A 248 -10.89 -0.24 -2.07
CA TYR A 248 -12.14 0.40 -1.68
C TYR A 248 -13.00 -0.49 -0.78
N SER A 249 -13.26 -1.73 -1.19
CA SER A 249 -14.13 -2.68 -0.47
C SER A 249 -13.60 -3.02 0.92
N TYR A 250 -12.28 -3.14 1.08
CA TYR A 250 -11.69 -3.44 2.38
C TYR A 250 -11.45 -2.19 3.25
N LEU A 251 -11.37 -0.98 2.68
CA LEU A 251 -11.49 0.26 3.45
C LEU A 251 -12.89 0.40 4.07
N ILE A 252 -13.95 0.00 3.34
CA ILE A 252 -15.30 -0.10 3.91
C ILE A 252 -15.31 -1.06 5.10
N TYR A 253 -14.68 -2.24 4.99
CA TYR A 253 -14.64 -3.19 6.10
C TYR A 253 -13.85 -2.67 7.30
N VAL A 254 -12.66 -2.09 7.09
CA VAL A 254 -11.84 -1.56 8.19
C VAL A 254 -12.53 -0.42 8.95
N THR A 255 -13.38 0.37 8.28
CA THR A 255 -14.03 1.55 8.86
C THR A 255 -15.52 1.38 9.18
N GLY A 256 -16.16 0.29 8.74
CA GLY A 256 -17.62 0.13 8.79
C GLY A 256 -18.14 -1.21 9.26
N VAL A 257 -17.31 -2.25 9.29
CA VAL A 257 -17.70 -3.57 9.80
C VAL A 257 -17.34 -3.64 11.29
N PRO A 258 -18.19 -4.21 12.15
CA PRO A 258 -17.86 -4.35 13.57
C PRO A 258 -16.63 -5.24 13.73
N MET A 259 -15.82 -4.94 14.75
CA MET A 259 -14.58 -5.67 15.03
C MET A 259 -14.83 -7.19 15.09
N ASN A 260 -14.07 -7.94 14.29
CA ASN A 260 -14.18 -9.39 14.20
C ASN A 260 -12.79 -10.02 14.02
N ARG A 261 -12.72 -11.37 13.99
CA ARG A 261 -11.45 -12.12 13.92
C ARG A 261 -10.62 -11.81 12.66
N MET A 262 -11.22 -11.26 11.62
CA MET A 262 -10.57 -10.96 10.33
C MET A 262 -10.08 -9.52 10.22
N PHE A 263 -10.21 -8.68 11.25
CA PHE A 263 -9.81 -7.27 11.19
C PHE A 263 -8.37 -7.07 10.69
N LEU A 264 -7.40 -7.81 11.24
CA LEU A 264 -6.00 -7.71 10.78
C LEU A 264 -5.82 -8.18 9.34
N VAL A 265 -6.61 -9.16 8.89
CA VAL A 265 -6.60 -9.60 7.49
C VAL A 265 -7.12 -8.48 6.58
N TYR A 266 -8.15 -7.75 6.99
CA TYR A 266 -8.64 -6.57 6.26
C TYR A 266 -7.54 -5.50 6.13
N VAL A 267 -6.78 -5.22 7.20
CA VAL A 267 -5.65 -4.29 7.18
C VAL A 267 -4.55 -4.73 6.21
N VAL A 268 -4.20 -6.03 6.21
CA VAL A 268 -3.23 -6.59 5.26
C VAL A 268 -3.70 -6.42 3.82
N ILE A 269 -4.99 -6.68 3.55
CA ILE A 269 -5.57 -6.53 2.22
C ILE A 269 -5.51 -5.07 1.76
N VAL A 270 -5.91 -4.12 2.61
CA VAL A 270 -5.82 -2.68 2.31
C VAL A 270 -4.37 -2.28 2.03
N GLY A 271 -3.41 -2.72 2.83
CA GLY A 271 -1.99 -2.42 2.64
C GLY A 271 -1.43 -2.95 1.32
N LEU A 272 -1.65 -4.24 1.04
CA LEU A 272 -1.15 -4.88 -0.18
C LEU A 272 -1.85 -4.34 -1.44
N ALA A 273 -3.18 -4.22 -1.42
CA ALA A 273 -3.95 -3.71 -2.55
C ALA A 273 -3.67 -2.23 -2.80
N GLY A 274 -3.64 -1.42 -1.75
CA GLY A 274 -3.37 0.02 -1.84
C GLY A 274 -1.97 0.33 -2.34
N TYR A 275 -0.94 -0.32 -1.78
CA TYR A 275 0.44 -0.14 -2.24
C TYR A 275 0.62 -0.63 -3.68
N GLY A 276 0.04 -1.78 -4.03
CA GLY A 276 0.04 -2.31 -5.39
C GLY A 276 -0.66 -1.37 -6.39
N LEU A 277 -1.76 -0.74 -5.97
CA LEU A 277 -2.48 0.24 -6.76
C LEU A 277 -1.65 1.50 -7.00
N VAL A 278 -1.12 2.12 -5.94
CA VAL A 278 -0.33 3.36 -6.04
C VAL A 278 0.93 3.14 -6.88
N SER A 279 1.67 2.06 -6.64
CA SER A 279 2.88 1.74 -7.39
C SER A 279 2.59 1.45 -8.87
N GLY A 280 1.52 0.74 -9.19
CA GLY A 280 1.14 0.48 -10.58
C GLY A 280 0.54 1.70 -11.30
N LEU A 281 -0.21 2.55 -10.61
CA LEU A 281 -0.65 3.84 -11.15
C LEU A 281 0.54 4.74 -11.46
N GLY A 282 1.56 4.76 -10.58
CA GLY A 282 2.82 5.47 -10.83
C GLY A 282 3.51 5.01 -12.12
N GLN A 283 3.55 3.70 -12.37
CA GLN A 283 4.09 3.13 -13.61
C GLN A 283 3.29 3.58 -14.84
N VAL A 284 1.95 3.53 -14.78
CA VAL A 284 1.06 3.96 -15.87
C VAL A 284 1.20 5.45 -16.15
N VAL A 285 1.34 6.30 -15.13
CA VAL A 285 1.53 7.74 -15.31
C VAL A 285 2.90 8.06 -15.91
N ALA A 286 3.94 7.36 -15.47
CA ALA A 286 5.29 7.53 -16.00
C ALA A 286 5.41 7.08 -17.45
N ARG A 287 4.76 5.96 -17.81
CA ARG A 287 4.81 5.34 -19.15
C ARG A 287 3.42 4.90 -19.58
N PRO A 288 2.56 5.83 -20.02
CA PRO A 288 1.20 5.50 -20.40
C PRO A 288 1.19 4.63 -21.67
N PRO A 289 0.42 3.53 -21.70
CA PRO A 289 0.31 2.69 -22.88
C PRO A 289 -0.36 3.43 -24.03
N ALA A 290 0.08 3.14 -25.25
CA ALA A 290 -0.54 3.68 -26.45
C ALA A 290 -1.99 3.20 -26.58
N SER A 291 -2.85 4.07 -27.11
CA SER A 291 -4.27 3.81 -27.32
C SER A 291 -4.68 4.25 -28.72
N ARG A 292 -5.41 3.38 -29.42
CA ARG A 292 -6.03 3.63 -30.72
C ARG A 292 -7.52 3.96 -30.58
N ALA A 293 -7.93 4.43 -29.39
CA ALA A 293 -9.32 4.76 -29.13
C ALA A 293 -9.81 5.88 -30.05
N SER A 294 -11.04 5.73 -30.55
CA SER A 294 -11.65 6.75 -31.40
C SER A 294 -11.99 8.00 -30.60
N SER A 295 -12.17 9.11 -31.32
CA SER A 295 -12.60 10.38 -30.72
C SER A 295 -13.90 10.23 -29.93
N ALA A 296 -14.88 9.52 -30.51
CA ALA A 296 -16.18 9.27 -29.89
C ALA A 296 -16.09 8.43 -28.61
N LEU A 297 -15.27 7.36 -28.59
CA LEU A 297 -15.08 6.52 -27.40
C LEU A 297 -14.48 7.33 -26.25
N THR A 298 -13.49 8.17 -26.57
CA THR A 298 -12.81 9.04 -25.60
C THR A 298 -13.78 10.07 -25.01
N THR A 299 -14.47 10.84 -25.86
CA THR A 299 -15.39 11.89 -25.42
C THR A 299 -16.60 11.32 -24.68
N GLY A 300 -17.19 10.24 -25.20
CA GLY A 300 -18.35 9.59 -24.59
C GLY A 300 -18.03 9.01 -23.21
N THR A 301 -16.91 8.30 -23.08
CA THR A 301 -16.45 7.81 -21.76
C THR A 301 -16.15 8.97 -20.82
N GLY A 302 -15.50 10.03 -21.31
CA GLY A 302 -15.17 11.22 -20.53
C GLY A 302 -16.40 11.85 -19.88
N TRP A 303 -17.44 12.14 -20.68
CA TRP A 303 -18.69 12.68 -20.18
C TRP A 303 -19.44 11.73 -19.27
N MET A 304 -19.47 10.42 -19.58
CA MET A 304 -20.11 9.42 -18.73
C MET A 304 -19.47 9.39 -17.34
N LEU A 305 -18.13 9.39 -17.24
CA LEU A 305 -17.43 9.38 -15.96
C LEU A 305 -17.65 10.69 -15.17
N VAL A 306 -17.60 11.85 -15.84
CA VAL A 306 -17.92 13.14 -15.20
C VAL A 306 -19.35 13.14 -14.67
N ALA A 307 -20.33 12.77 -15.49
CA ALA A 307 -21.73 12.72 -15.10
C ALA A 307 -21.95 11.74 -13.95
N THR A 308 -21.37 10.54 -14.01
CA THR A 308 -21.44 9.55 -12.93
C THR A 308 -20.89 10.12 -11.62
N GLY A 309 -19.68 10.69 -11.65
CA GLY A 309 -19.06 11.25 -10.45
C GLY A 309 -19.86 12.41 -9.84
N VAL A 310 -20.36 13.33 -10.66
CA VAL A 310 -21.15 14.48 -10.21
C VAL A 310 -22.52 14.06 -9.67
N LEU A 311 -23.22 13.15 -10.36
CA LEU A 311 -24.55 12.70 -9.94
C LEU A 311 -24.49 11.90 -8.63
N PHE A 312 -23.53 11.00 -8.47
CA PHE A 312 -23.35 10.27 -7.20
C PHE A 312 -22.88 11.19 -6.07
N ALA A 313 -22.06 12.20 -6.35
CA ALA A 313 -21.67 13.17 -5.34
C ALA A 313 -22.89 14.00 -4.90
N GLY A 314 -23.72 14.42 -5.86
CA GLY A 314 -25.01 15.08 -5.59
C GLY A 314 -25.95 14.20 -4.78
N LEU A 315 -26.02 12.90 -5.07
CA LEU A 315 -26.80 11.92 -4.30
C LEU A 315 -26.32 11.87 -2.85
N TRP A 316 -25.02 11.70 -2.60
CA TRP A 316 -24.48 11.67 -1.23
C TRP A 316 -24.66 13.00 -0.50
N LEU A 317 -24.45 14.12 -1.17
CA LEU A 317 -24.68 15.44 -0.60
C LEU A 317 -26.16 15.70 -0.31
N SER A 318 -27.09 15.14 -1.10
CA SER A 318 -28.53 15.26 -0.84
C SER A 318 -28.95 14.57 0.47
N VAL A 319 -28.19 13.56 0.92
CA VAL A 319 -28.41 12.89 2.21
C VAL A 319 -27.71 13.62 3.36
N LEU A 320 -26.48 14.10 3.12
CA LEU A 320 -25.64 14.68 4.17
C LEU A 320 -25.92 16.15 4.47
N LEU A 321 -26.26 16.97 3.46
CA LEU A 321 -26.51 18.39 3.64
C LEU A 321 -27.73 18.67 4.53
N PRO A 322 -28.88 17.97 4.39
CA PRO A 322 -30.00 18.16 5.30
C PRO A 322 -29.60 17.95 6.76
N PHE A 323 -28.83 16.90 7.06
CA PHE A 323 -28.33 16.65 8.41
C PHE A 323 -27.38 17.76 8.90
N ALA A 324 -26.45 18.21 8.04
CA ALA A 324 -25.54 19.31 8.37
C ALA A 324 -26.26 20.64 8.66
N LEU A 325 -27.47 20.81 8.11
CA LEU A 325 -28.32 21.99 8.29
C LEU A 325 -29.41 21.81 9.37
N GLY A 326 -29.27 20.81 10.26
CA GLY A 326 -30.16 20.59 11.40
C GLY A 326 -31.36 19.67 11.12
N GLY A 327 -31.36 18.98 9.98
CA GLY A 327 -32.34 17.93 9.65
C GLY A 327 -32.11 16.62 10.39
N ALA A 328 -32.91 15.61 10.05
CA ALA A 328 -32.82 14.27 10.62
C ALA A 328 -31.45 13.63 10.35
N ARG A 329 -31.06 12.64 11.18
CA ARG A 329 -29.85 11.85 10.96
C ARG A 329 -29.93 11.14 9.61
N PRO A 330 -28.81 11.04 8.86
CA PRO A 330 -28.83 10.38 7.56
C PRO A 330 -29.13 8.88 7.73
N GLU A 331 -29.71 8.27 6.71
CA GLU A 331 -29.80 6.81 6.61
C GLU A 331 -29.18 6.38 5.27
N PRO A 332 -28.23 5.43 5.25
CA PRO A 332 -27.71 4.67 6.39
C PRO A 332 -26.71 5.45 7.28
N GLN A 333 -26.50 4.99 8.50
CA GLN A 333 -25.41 5.42 9.40
C GLN A 333 -24.41 4.28 9.60
N GLY A 334 -23.19 4.62 10.03
CA GLY A 334 -22.26 3.66 10.58
C GLY A 334 -22.70 3.18 11.99
N ILE A 335 -22.02 2.15 12.48
CA ILE A 335 -22.30 1.54 13.78
C ILE A 335 -22.21 2.58 14.89
N GLY A 336 -23.22 2.63 15.76
CA GLY A 336 -23.24 3.59 16.87
C GLY A 336 -23.34 5.06 16.44
N GLY A 337 -23.77 5.34 15.20
CA GLY A 337 -23.89 6.70 14.66
C GLY A 337 -22.59 7.25 14.07
N THR A 338 -21.58 6.40 13.82
CA THR A 338 -20.36 6.82 13.11
C THR A 338 -20.67 7.15 11.64
N PRO A 339 -19.78 7.89 10.95
CA PRO A 339 -19.93 8.12 9.52
C PRO A 339 -20.01 6.81 8.75
N TYR A 340 -21.03 6.68 7.88
CA TYR A 340 -21.13 5.53 6.98
C TYR A 340 -19.94 5.55 5.99
N PRO A 341 -19.15 4.46 5.86
CA PRO A 341 -17.90 4.48 5.12
C PRO A 341 -17.99 4.95 3.68
N VAL A 342 -19.07 4.56 2.99
CA VAL A 342 -19.27 4.86 1.57
C VAL A 342 -19.32 6.36 1.35
N PHE A 343 -20.00 7.12 2.23
CA PHE A 343 -20.14 8.57 2.06
C PHE A 343 -18.79 9.28 1.97
N TRP A 344 -17.89 9.03 2.93
CA TRP A 344 -16.62 9.73 2.97
C TRP A 344 -15.65 9.19 1.91
N LEU A 345 -15.61 7.88 1.67
CA LEU A 345 -14.76 7.29 0.63
C LEU A 345 -15.14 7.83 -0.76
N ASP A 346 -16.42 7.93 -1.03
CA ASP A 346 -16.92 8.40 -2.32
C ASP A 346 -16.65 9.89 -2.52
N LEU A 347 -17.02 10.73 -1.55
CA LEU A 347 -16.90 12.18 -1.66
C LEU A 347 -15.45 12.67 -1.58
N ALA A 348 -14.60 12.05 -0.75
CA ALA A 348 -13.23 12.51 -0.55
C ALA A 348 -12.25 11.93 -1.58
N ILE A 349 -12.52 10.73 -2.12
CA ILE A 349 -11.54 9.99 -2.91
C ILE A 349 -12.11 9.56 -4.25
N VAL A 350 -13.08 8.65 -4.24
CA VAL A 350 -13.45 7.89 -5.45
C VAL A 350 -14.10 8.77 -6.51
N LEU A 351 -15.15 9.52 -6.15
CA LEU A 351 -15.89 10.30 -7.14
C LEU A 351 -15.05 11.45 -7.69
N PRO A 352 -14.27 12.20 -6.90
CA PRO A 352 -13.30 13.16 -7.44
C PRO A 352 -12.32 12.55 -8.44
N LEU A 353 -11.79 11.35 -8.15
CA LEU A 353 -10.88 10.65 -9.07
C LEU A 353 -11.59 10.20 -10.34
N VAL A 354 -12.83 9.71 -10.25
CA VAL A 354 -13.64 9.34 -11.43
C VAL A 354 -13.91 10.56 -12.32
N VAL A 355 -14.29 11.70 -11.73
CA VAL A 355 -14.47 12.97 -12.46
C VAL A 355 -13.15 13.40 -13.10
N LEU A 356 -12.04 13.33 -12.37
CA LEU A 356 -10.71 13.68 -12.88
C LEU A 356 -10.32 12.83 -14.10
N VAL A 357 -10.53 11.51 -14.05
CA VAL A 357 -10.29 10.63 -15.20
C VAL A 357 -11.16 11.01 -16.38
N GLY A 358 -12.43 11.34 -16.14
CA GLY A 358 -13.33 11.84 -17.18
C GLY A 358 -12.83 13.13 -17.82
N VAL A 359 -12.40 14.11 -17.00
CA VAL A 359 -11.81 15.37 -17.48
C VAL A 359 -10.52 15.14 -18.25
N LEU A 360 -9.65 14.21 -17.81
CA LEU A 360 -8.42 13.86 -18.52
C LEU A 360 -8.70 13.29 -19.92
N LEU A 361 -9.74 12.47 -20.08
CA LEU A 361 -10.19 12.01 -21.40
C LEU A 361 -10.70 13.15 -22.27
N LEU A 362 -11.54 14.04 -21.72
CA LEU A 362 -12.07 15.20 -22.45
C LEU A 362 -10.97 16.16 -22.89
N ARG A 363 -9.92 16.31 -22.06
CA ARG A 363 -8.71 17.09 -22.37
C ARG A 363 -7.69 16.36 -23.24
N ARG A 364 -7.99 15.13 -23.69
CA ARG A 364 -7.10 14.31 -24.53
C ARG A 364 -5.73 14.04 -23.90
N HIS A 365 -5.67 13.98 -22.57
CA HIS A 365 -4.42 13.73 -21.86
C HIS A 365 -3.94 12.29 -22.08
N ARG A 366 -2.63 12.10 -22.28
CA ARG A 366 -2.01 10.80 -22.62
C ARG A 366 -2.31 9.66 -21.63
N VAL A 367 -2.48 9.98 -20.35
CA VAL A 367 -2.79 8.98 -19.30
C VAL A 367 -4.28 8.62 -19.22
N GLY A 368 -5.15 9.45 -19.80
CA GLY A 368 -6.62 9.33 -19.70
C GLY A 368 -7.14 7.95 -20.13
N PRO A 369 -6.77 7.44 -21.32
CA PRO A 369 -7.16 6.09 -21.77
C PRO A 369 -6.88 4.97 -20.76
N ALA A 370 -5.68 4.95 -20.20
CA ALA A 370 -5.26 3.91 -19.27
C ALA A 370 -6.02 4.00 -17.94
N LEU A 371 -6.15 5.20 -17.38
CA LEU A 371 -6.90 5.42 -16.15
C LEU A 371 -8.40 5.18 -16.33
N ALA A 372 -8.95 5.39 -17.53
CA ALA A 372 -10.33 5.08 -17.85
C ALA A 372 -10.62 3.58 -17.75
N VAL A 373 -9.71 2.72 -18.23
CA VAL A 373 -9.84 1.26 -18.05
C VAL A 373 -9.90 0.91 -16.57
N VAL A 374 -8.97 1.45 -15.77
CA VAL A 374 -8.90 1.19 -14.33
C VAL A 374 -10.19 1.63 -13.63
N ALA A 375 -10.65 2.86 -13.91
CA ALA A 375 -11.88 3.42 -13.33
C ALA A 375 -13.11 2.61 -13.74
N LEU A 376 -13.23 2.23 -15.02
CA LEU A 376 -14.37 1.45 -15.52
C LEU A 376 -14.41 0.04 -14.93
N ILE A 377 -13.27 -0.64 -14.76
CA ILE A 377 -13.21 -1.95 -14.08
C ILE A 377 -13.66 -1.81 -12.62
N LYS A 378 -13.26 -0.74 -11.94
CA LYS A 378 -13.72 -0.43 -10.58
C LYS A 378 -15.24 -0.19 -10.55
N VAL A 379 -15.80 0.51 -11.53
CA VAL A 379 -17.25 0.72 -11.66
C VAL A 379 -17.96 -0.62 -11.89
N VAL A 380 -17.50 -1.44 -12.84
CA VAL A 380 -18.09 -2.75 -13.15
C VAL A 380 -18.07 -3.67 -11.93
N THR A 381 -16.94 -3.79 -11.24
CA THR A 381 -16.82 -4.66 -10.05
C THR A 381 -17.71 -4.17 -8.91
N LEU A 382 -17.79 -2.85 -8.67
CA LEU A 382 -18.69 -2.27 -7.67
C LEU A 382 -20.17 -2.59 -7.96
N PHE A 383 -20.63 -2.34 -9.18
CA PHE A 383 -22.02 -2.63 -9.54
C PHE A 383 -22.30 -4.13 -9.64
N THR A 384 -21.29 -4.95 -9.96
CA THR A 384 -21.44 -6.41 -9.89
C THR A 384 -21.66 -6.87 -8.45
N ALA A 385 -20.92 -6.32 -7.48
CA ALA A 385 -21.14 -6.59 -6.07
C ALA A 385 -22.54 -6.13 -5.61
N LEU A 386 -22.99 -4.95 -6.07
CA LEU A 386 -24.35 -4.45 -5.79
C LEU A 386 -25.44 -5.40 -6.31
N TRP A 387 -25.26 -5.91 -7.54
CA TRP A 387 -26.22 -6.77 -8.20
C TRP A 387 -26.15 -8.25 -7.79
N ALA A 388 -25.08 -8.69 -7.11
CA ALA A 388 -24.93 -10.08 -6.70
C ALA A 388 -26.04 -10.55 -5.73
N GLY A 389 -26.52 -9.67 -4.84
CA GLY A 389 -27.65 -9.97 -3.95
C GLY A 389 -28.97 -10.21 -4.71
N PRO A 390 -29.48 -9.23 -5.48
CA PRO A 390 -30.68 -9.41 -6.30
C PRO A 390 -30.61 -10.61 -7.27
N LEU A 391 -29.46 -10.86 -7.89
CA LEU A 391 -29.26 -12.01 -8.77
C LEU A 391 -29.36 -13.35 -8.04
N LEU A 392 -28.83 -13.42 -6.82
CA LEU A 392 -28.97 -14.62 -5.99
C LEU A 392 -30.43 -14.84 -5.58
N SER A 393 -31.13 -13.78 -5.15
CA SER A 393 -32.57 -13.87 -4.81
C SER A 393 -33.40 -14.37 -5.99
N LEU A 394 -33.14 -13.86 -7.20
CA LEU A 394 -33.75 -14.37 -8.43
C LEU A 394 -33.46 -15.87 -8.65
N ALA A 395 -32.20 -16.28 -8.48
CA ALA A 395 -31.78 -17.67 -8.70
C ALA A 395 -32.36 -18.65 -7.68
N THR A 396 -32.63 -18.21 -6.45
CA THR A 396 -33.21 -19.03 -5.38
C THR A 396 -34.73 -18.93 -5.30
N GLY A 397 -35.38 -18.15 -6.18
CA GLY A 397 -36.82 -17.94 -6.17
C GLY A 397 -37.33 -17.12 -4.97
N ALA A 398 -36.46 -16.31 -4.37
CA ALA A 398 -36.83 -15.39 -3.29
C ALA A 398 -37.37 -14.06 -3.85
N ASP A 399 -38.15 -13.32 -3.06
CA ASP A 399 -38.72 -12.04 -3.48
C ASP A 399 -37.62 -10.99 -3.73
N VAL A 400 -37.67 -10.38 -4.93
CA VAL A 400 -36.68 -9.40 -5.37
C VAL A 400 -37.27 -8.00 -5.21
N HIS A 401 -36.76 -7.28 -4.21
CA HIS A 401 -37.12 -5.89 -4.00
C HIS A 401 -36.12 -4.99 -4.74
N LEU A 402 -36.56 -4.39 -5.84
CA LEU A 402 -35.76 -3.43 -6.60
C LEU A 402 -36.06 -2.00 -6.16
N GLY A 403 -35.03 -1.28 -5.74
CA GLY A 403 -35.13 0.14 -5.44
C GLY A 403 -35.25 1.00 -6.70
N PRO A 404 -35.57 2.30 -6.55
CA PRO A 404 -35.65 3.25 -7.67
C PRO A 404 -34.29 3.44 -8.40
N ASP A 405 -33.18 3.06 -7.76
CA ASP A 405 -31.82 3.07 -8.27
C ASP A 405 -31.43 1.82 -9.08
N ALA A 406 -32.28 0.78 -9.11
CA ALA A 406 -32.02 -0.45 -9.85
C ALA A 406 -31.86 -0.20 -11.36
N GLY A 407 -32.80 0.51 -12.00
CA GLY A 407 -32.71 0.81 -13.43
C GLY A 407 -31.41 1.54 -13.81
N PRO A 408 -31.11 2.70 -13.18
CA PRO A 408 -29.87 3.44 -13.42
C PRO A 408 -28.59 2.64 -13.14
N SER A 409 -28.56 1.87 -12.06
CA SER A 409 -27.37 1.06 -11.70
C SER A 409 -27.12 -0.09 -12.67
N LEU A 410 -28.17 -0.75 -13.17
CA LEU A 410 -28.05 -1.80 -14.19
C LEU A 410 -27.57 -1.23 -15.53
N LEU A 411 -28.11 -0.08 -15.94
CA LEU A 411 -27.67 0.62 -17.14
C LEU A 411 -26.19 0.98 -17.05
N LEU A 412 -25.76 1.52 -15.90
CA LEU A 412 -24.37 1.90 -15.69
C LEU A 412 -23.44 0.67 -15.68
N LEU A 413 -23.87 -0.45 -15.12
CA LEU A 413 -23.13 -1.73 -15.18
C LEU A 413 -22.97 -2.21 -16.63
N ALA A 414 -24.06 -2.25 -17.39
CA ALA A 414 -24.05 -2.70 -18.79
C ALA A 414 -23.19 -1.79 -19.67
N ALA A 415 -23.37 -0.48 -19.57
CA ALA A 415 -22.61 0.52 -20.30
C ALA A 415 -21.12 0.45 -19.95
N SER A 416 -20.78 0.37 -18.66
CA SER A 416 -19.38 0.30 -18.21
C SER A 416 -18.72 -1.01 -18.66
N THR A 417 -19.43 -2.14 -18.62
CA THR A 417 -18.93 -3.43 -19.11
C THR A 417 -18.63 -3.37 -20.60
N TRP A 418 -19.54 -2.82 -21.40
CA TRP A 418 -19.33 -2.60 -22.82
C TRP A 418 -18.12 -1.68 -23.08
N LEU A 419 -17.99 -0.59 -22.32
CA LEU A 419 -16.85 0.34 -22.44
C LEU A 419 -15.52 -0.31 -22.04
N VAL A 420 -15.46 -1.13 -20.99
CA VAL A 420 -14.25 -1.88 -20.61
C VAL A 420 -13.79 -2.72 -21.80
N VAL A 421 -14.68 -3.48 -22.44
CA VAL A 421 -14.33 -4.31 -23.61
C VAL A 421 -13.82 -3.45 -24.77
N ARG A 422 -14.46 -2.32 -25.04
CA ARG A 422 -14.03 -1.40 -26.12
C ARG A 422 -12.66 -0.78 -25.84
N TRP A 423 -12.42 -0.35 -24.60
CA TRP A 423 -11.14 0.22 -24.21
C TRP A 423 -10.01 -0.81 -24.22
N LEU A 424 -10.22 -1.99 -23.65
CA LEU A 424 -9.23 -3.07 -23.65
C LEU A 424 -8.81 -3.48 -25.08
N ARG A 425 -9.73 -3.43 -26.06
CA ARG A 425 -9.41 -3.66 -27.48
C ARG A 425 -8.67 -2.50 -28.15
N SER A 426 -8.74 -1.30 -27.58
CA SER A 426 -8.09 -0.10 -28.10
C SER A 426 -6.68 0.13 -27.55
N ILE A 427 -6.35 -0.48 -26.41
CA ILE A 427 -5.03 -0.39 -25.80
C ILE A 427 -4.08 -1.31 -26.54
N ASP A 428 -2.93 -0.77 -26.94
CA ASP A 428 -1.89 -1.55 -27.58
C ASP A 428 -1.26 -2.49 -26.54
N PRO A 429 -1.31 -3.82 -26.75
CA PRO A 429 -0.65 -4.77 -25.86
C PRO A 429 0.86 -4.64 -26.05
N GLN A 430 1.47 -3.76 -25.25
CA GLN A 430 2.91 -3.71 -25.13
C GLN A 430 3.31 -4.75 -24.09
N ASP A 431 4.23 -5.64 -24.47
CA ASP A 431 4.85 -6.55 -23.52
C ASP A 431 5.58 -5.70 -22.49
N LEU A 432 5.19 -5.85 -21.22
CA LEU A 432 5.92 -5.24 -20.13
C LEU A 432 7.15 -6.11 -19.94
N HIS A 433 8.22 -5.81 -20.67
CA HIS A 433 9.53 -6.41 -20.41
C HIS A 433 9.81 -6.21 -18.92
N PRO A 434 10.28 -7.22 -18.18
CA PRO A 434 10.61 -7.03 -16.78
C PRO A 434 11.83 -6.11 -16.67
N LEU A 435 11.57 -4.81 -16.68
CA LEU A 435 12.45 -3.76 -16.15
C LEU A 435 12.54 -3.85 -14.62
N LEU A 436 11.91 -4.86 -14.02
CA LEU A 436 11.98 -5.18 -12.59
C LEU A 436 13.29 -5.89 -12.17
N LEU A 437 14.33 -5.91 -13.02
CA LEU A 437 15.64 -6.47 -12.66
C LEU A 437 16.83 -5.50 -12.75
N GLU A 438 16.68 -4.27 -13.27
CA GLU A 438 17.81 -3.32 -13.27
C GLU A 438 17.90 -2.44 -12.01
N GLU A 439 16.86 -2.36 -11.18
CA GLU A 439 16.96 -1.69 -9.87
C GLU A 439 17.45 -2.62 -8.73
N GLY A 440 17.74 -3.90 -9.03
CA GLY A 440 18.10 -4.89 -8.02
C GLY A 440 19.27 -5.83 -8.36
N HIS A 441 19.83 -5.79 -9.57
CA HIS A 441 21.01 -6.58 -9.94
C HIS A 441 22.07 -5.70 -10.61
N SER A 442 22.62 -4.79 -9.81
CA SER A 442 23.96 -4.27 -10.05
C SER A 442 24.66 -3.94 -8.71
N SER A 443 24.61 -4.87 -7.75
CA SER A 443 25.69 -5.12 -6.75
C SER A 443 25.37 -6.32 -5.88
#